data_AF-A0A286C8B3-F1
#
_entry.id   AF-A0A286C8B3-F1
#
_cell.length_a   1.000
_cell.length_b   1.000
_cell.length_c   1.000
_cell.angle_alpha   90.00
_cell.angle_beta   90.00
_cell.angle_gamma   90.00
#
_symmetry.space_group_name_H-M   'P 1'
#
loop_
_entity.id
_entity.type
_entity.pdbx_description
1 polymer ?
#
loop_
_entity_poly.entity_id
_entity_poly.type
_entity_poly.pdbx_seq_one_letter_code
_entity_poly.pdbx_strand_id
1 'polypeptide(L)'
;MGWKGTVRSIGVAYRAAERDAKRRQRGLEQQRKQYEKMQELEQAAYEVDVYQNHIDVIQSVHKECGTLVDWKAMASAPEPEKPKNLREREARTKAIAANYQPGFTDKLFKREDKKRKKLADEISKAIEDDESENINKIENWEREYSDWSKDAQLARGILNNDIKSKLTAIEKLDPFSEISTLGSSLSFKIAENSMIETTINIYGVEVIPNEVKSLLKSGHLSVKQMPKSQFNEIYQDYVCSCVLRVANELFSILPDEMVFVTAVDKLLNSKTGHLEEAPILSACVSRNTLQSLNMDNIDSSDCMSNFIHNMSFKKTKGFEAVERLEPGCLQNRT
;
A
#
# COMPACT_ATOMS: atom_id res chain seq x y z
N MET A 1 -32.31 -8.36 -80.67
CA MET A 1 -31.34 -8.87 -79.68
C MET A 1 -31.88 -10.17 -79.10
N GLY A 2 -31.22 -11.31 -79.37
CA GLY A 2 -31.80 -12.65 -79.16
C GLY A 2 -31.61 -13.21 -77.74
N TRP A 3 -32.70 -13.70 -77.15
CA TRP A 3 -32.82 -14.26 -75.79
C TRP A 3 -31.69 -15.25 -75.40
N LYS A 4 -31.21 -16.07 -76.34
CA LYS A 4 -30.10 -17.02 -76.12
C LYS A 4 -28.75 -16.35 -75.82
N GLY A 5 -28.47 -15.16 -76.37
CA GLY A 5 -27.26 -14.39 -76.06
C GLY A 5 -27.30 -13.77 -74.67
N THR A 6 -28.47 -13.28 -74.26
CA THR A 6 -28.71 -12.69 -72.94
C THR A 6 -28.56 -13.72 -71.82
N VAL A 7 -29.11 -14.93 -71.98
CA VAL A 7 -28.96 -16.03 -70.99
C VAL A 7 -27.50 -16.47 -70.83
N ARG A 8 -26.71 -16.49 -71.93
CA ARG A 8 -25.27 -16.81 -71.86
C ARG A 8 -24.48 -15.71 -71.15
N SER A 9 -24.80 -14.44 -71.40
CA SER A 9 -24.17 -13.30 -70.71
C SER A 9 -24.50 -13.26 -69.21
N ILE A 10 -25.73 -13.59 -68.83
CA ILE A 10 -26.17 -13.73 -67.42
C ILE A 10 -25.43 -14.89 -66.75
N GLY A 11 -25.28 -16.05 -67.42
CA GLY A 11 -24.54 -17.19 -66.88
C GLY A 11 -23.04 -16.92 -66.71
N VAL A 12 -22.43 -16.11 -67.58
CA VAL A 12 -21.03 -15.65 -67.45
C VAL A 12 -20.90 -14.66 -66.29
N ALA A 13 -21.82 -13.70 -66.17
CA ALA A 13 -21.86 -12.75 -65.06
C ALA A 13 -22.05 -13.46 -63.70
N TYR A 14 -22.92 -14.47 -63.64
CA TYR A 14 -23.15 -15.28 -62.43
C TYR A 14 -21.88 -16.04 -62.00
N ARG A 15 -21.20 -16.71 -62.94
CA ARG A 15 -19.91 -17.40 -62.66
C ARG A 15 -18.77 -16.44 -62.34
N ALA A 16 -18.81 -15.20 -62.83
CA ALA A 16 -17.88 -14.15 -62.41
C ALA A 16 -18.16 -13.71 -60.97
N ALA A 17 -19.42 -13.44 -60.64
CA ALA A 17 -19.86 -13.08 -59.29
C ALA A 17 -19.54 -14.18 -58.24
N GLU A 18 -19.75 -15.46 -58.58
CA GLU A 18 -19.42 -16.59 -57.69
C GLU A 18 -17.90 -16.71 -57.44
N ARG A 19 -17.09 -16.50 -58.47
CA ARG A 19 -15.61 -16.47 -58.34
C ARG A 19 -15.14 -15.30 -57.49
N ASP A 20 -15.74 -14.11 -57.66
CA ASP A 20 -15.42 -12.94 -56.86
C ASP A 20 -15.89 -13.06 -55.41
N ALA A 21 -17.02 -13.73 -55.16
CA ALA A 21 -17.47 -14.07 -53.80
C ALA A 21 -16.48 -15.04 -53.12
N LYS A 22 -16.06 -16.12 -53.81
CA LYS A 22 -15.04 -17.05 -53.30
C LYS A 22 -13.68 -16.39 -53.07
N ARG A 23 -13.26 -15.46 -53.94
CA ARG A 23 -12.02 -14.67 -53.74
C ARG A 23 -12.12 -13.78 -52.51
N ARG A 24 -13.24 -13.07 -52.32
CA ARG A 24 -13.49 -12.25 -51.12
C ARG A 24 -13.49 -13.08 -49.85
N GLN A 25 -14.17 -14.23 -49.86
CA GLN A 25 -14.18 -15.15 -48.72
C GLN A 25 -12.76 -15.62 -48.35
N ARG A 26 -11.95 -16.05 -49.33
CA ARG A 26 -10.55 -16.44 -49.10
C ARG A 26 -9.70 -15.28 -48.59
N GLY A 27 -9.92 -14.07 -49.09
CA GLY A 27 -9.24 -12.87 -48.61
C GLY A 27 -9.55 -12.58 -47.14
N LEU A 28 -10.83 -12.67 -46.76
CA LEU A 28 -11.27 -12.52 -45.37
C LEU A 28 -10.70 -13.62 -44.45
N GLU A 29 -10.68 -14.89 -44.90
CA GLU A 29 -10.07 -15.99 -44.15
C GLU A 29 -8.56 -15.81 -43.94
N GLN A 30 -7.84 -15.30 -44.94
CA GLN A 30 -6.42 -14.99 -44.81
C GLN A 30 -6.17 -13.85 -43.82
N GLN A 31 -6.95 -12.77 -43.89
CA GLN A 31 -6.88 -11.67 -42.94
C GLN A 31 -7.18 -12.15 -41.52
N ARG A 32 -8.20 -12.99 -41.35
CA ARG A 32 -8.56 -13.56 -40.05
C ARG A 32 -7.42 -14.37 -39.44
N LYS A 33 -6.79 -15.25 -40.23
CA LYS A 33 -5.62 -16.04 -39.79
C LYS A 33 -4.42 -15.17 -39.42
N GLN A 34 -4.19 -14.09 -40.16
CA GLN A 34 -3.12 -13.14 -39.84
C GLN A 34 -3.40 -12.41 -38.52
N TYR A 35 -4.65 -12.00 -38.30
CA TYR A 35 -5.08 -11.35 -37.06
C TYR A 35 -4.98 -12.31 -35.86
N GLU A 36 -5.50 -13.54 -35.98
CA GLU A 36 -5.38 -14.58 -34.96
C GLU A 36 -3.90 -14.83 -34.59
N LYS A 37 -3.02 -14.95 -35.60
CA LYS A 37 -1.58 -15.12 -35.36
C LYS A 37 -0.96 -13.90 -34.65
N MET A 38 -1.35 -12.68 -35.01
CA MET A 38 -0.86 -11.47 -34.36
C MET A 38 -1.30 -11.43 -32.89
N GLN A 39 -2.57 -11.73 -32.63
CA GLN A 39 -3.13 -11.78 -31.29
C GLN A 39 -2.45 -12.85 -30.42
N GLU A 40 -2.15 -14.03 -30.96
CA GLU A 40 -1.41 -15.07 -30.23
C GLU A 40 0.00 -14.61 -29.82
N LEU A 41 0.70 -13.89 -30.71
CA LEU A 41 2.04 -13.37 -30.41
C LEU A 41 2.01 -12.24 -29.39
N GLU A 42 1.01 -11.35 -29.47
CA GLU A 42 0.80 -10.28 -28.48
C GLU A 42 0.46 -10.87 -27.11
N GLN A 43 -0.43 -11.86 -27.05
CA GLN A 43 -0.76 -12.56 -25.80
C GLN A 43 0.48 -13.26 -25.22
N ALA A 44 1.28 -13.94 -26.06
CA ALA A 44 2.51 -14.58 -25.62
C ALA A 44 3.50 -13.56 -25.03
N ALA A 45 3.68 -12.40 -25.66
CA ALA A 45 4.54 -11.33 -25.16
C ALA A 45 4.04 -10.79 -23.82
N TYR A 46 2.73 -10.53 -23.72
CA TYR A 46 2.10 -10.07 -22.48
C TYR A 46 2.28 -11.07 -21.32
N GLU A 47 2.11 -12.37 -21.57
CA GLU A 47 2.30 -13.38 -20.53
C GLU A 47 3.73 -13.46 -20.00
N VAL A 48 4.72 -13.24 -20.86
CA VAL A 48 6.13 -13.17 -20.45
C VAL A 48 6.40 -11.89 -19.67
N ASP A 49 5.82 -10.77 -20.07
CA ASP A 49 5.95 -9.49 -19.38
C ASP A 49 5.35 -9.54 -17.96
N VAL A 50 4.13 -10.09 -17.81
CA VAL A 50 3.51 -10.32 -16.50
C VAL A 50 4.38 -11.22 -15.61
N TYR A 51 4.94 -12.29 -16.18
CA TYR A 51 5.85 -13.17 -15.45
C TYR A 51 7.12 -12.44 -15.00
N GLN A 52 7.76 -11.70 -15.89
CA GLN A 52 9.00 -10.99 -15.58
C GLN A 52 8.75 -9.92 -14.51
N ASN A 53 7.68 -9.14 -14.66
CA ASN A 53 7.28 -8.14 -13.67
C ASN A 53 6.99 -8.77 -12.30
N HIS A 54 6.35 -9.95 -12.25
CA HIS A 54 6.13 -10.66 -10.98
C HIS A 54 7.44 -11.08 -10.30
N ILE A 55 8.41 -11.59 -11.07
CA ILE A 55 9.75 -11.93 -10.55
C ILE A 55 10.45 -10.66 -10.05
N ASP A 56 10.41 -9.57 -10.83
CA ASP A 56 11.04 -8.31 -10.47
C ASP A 56 10.47 -7.75 -9.16
N VAL A 57 9.14 -7.75 -8.99
CA VAL A 57 8.45 -7.32 -7.75
C VAL A 57 8.93 -8.13 -6.55
N ILE A 58 8.97 -9.45 -6.65
CA ILE A 58 9.40 -10.35 -5.56
C ILE A 58 10.87 -10.10 -5.18
N GLN A 59 11.72 -9.79 -6.17
CA GLN A 59 13.14 -9.52 -5.94
C GLN A 59 13.42 -8.07 -5.51
N SER A 60 12.45 -7.15 -5.64
CA SER A 60 12.61 -5.73 -5.27
C SER A 60 11.88 -5.30 -4.00
N VAL A 61 11.27 -6.24 -3.25
CA VAL A 61 10.47 -5.93 -2.04
C VAL A 61 11.24 -5.05 -1.02
N HIS A 62 12.55 -5.22 -0.92
CA HIS A 62 13.41 -4.48 0.02
C HIS A 62 13.66 -3.01 -0.36
N LYS A 63 13.37 -2.62 -1.62
CA LYS A 63 13.66 -1.27 -2.14
C LYS A 63 12.64 -0.24 -1.68
N GLU A 64 11.43 -0.70 -1.45
CA GLU A 64 10.34 0.13 -0.98
C GLU A 64 10.39 0.29 0.54
N CYS A 65 9.90 1.41 1.05
CA CYS A 65 9.78 1.67 2.48
C CYS A 65 8.81 2.84 2.74
N GLY A 66 8.05 2.75 3.82
CA GLY A 66 7.22 3.84 4.32
C GLY A 66 8.00 5.10 4.70
N THR A 67 7.27 6.21 4.81
CA THR A 67 7.83 7.51 5.21
C THR A 67 8.22 7.53 6.69
N LEU A 68 9.35 8.17 7.00
CA LEU A 68 9.80 8.37 8.37
C LEU A 68 8.78 9.21 9.18
N VAL A 69 8.42 8.71 10.36
CA VAL A 69 7.53 9.42 11.29
C VAL A 69 8.34 10.28 12.25
N ASP A 70 8.08 11.59 12.26
CA ASP A 70 8.71 12.53 13.20
C ASP A 70 7.91 12.63 14.51
N TRP A 71 8.16 11.67 15.40
CA TRP A 71 7.56 11.67 16.74
C TRP A 71 7.92 12.88 17.58
N LYS A 72 9.09 13.50 17.36
CA LYS A 72 9.49 14.70 18.11
C LYS A 72 8.60 15.88 17.71
N ALA A 73 8.36 16.05 16.41
CA ALA A 73 7.41 17.06 15.92
C ALA A 73 6.00 16.80 16.45
N MET A 74 5.52 15.56 16.43
CA MET A 74 4.19 15.21 16.95
C MET A 74 4.06 15.47 18.47
N ALA A 75 5.06 15.12 19.26
CA ALA A 75 5.05 15.33 20.71
C ALA A 75 5.11 16.81 21.12
N SER A 76 5.67 17.67 20.26
CA SER A 76 5.84 19.11 20.47
C SER A 76 4.85 19.99 19.69
N ALA A 77 3.92 19.38 18.96
CA ALA A 77 2.88 20.10 18.23
C ALA A 77 2.05 20.97 19.20
N PRO A 78 1.78 22.25 18.85
CA PRO A 78 1.02 23.14 19.72
C PRO A 78 -0.42 22.65 19.90
N GLU A 79 -0.98 22.92 21.08
CA GLU A 79 -2.38 22.62 21.39
C GLU A 79 -3.32 23.44 20.47
N PRO A 80 -4.41 22.84 19.93
CA PRO A 80 -5.42 23.57 19.17
C PRO A 80 -6.04 24.73 19.96
N GLU A 81 -6.13 25.90 19.34
CA GLU A 81 -6.67 27.09 20.00
C GLU A 81 -8.17 26.96 20.30
N LYS A 82 -8.53 27.12 21.58
CA LYS A 82 -9.93 27.08 22.00
C LYS A 82 -10.72 28.26 21.38
N PRO A 83 -11.86 27.99 20.70
CA PRO A 83 -12.64 29.04 20.07
C PRO A 83 -13.18 30.04 21.09
N LYS A 84 -13.13 31.32 20.73
CA LYS A 84 -13.69 32.41 21.53
C LYS A 84 -15.10 32.75 21.05
N ASN A 85 -16.03 32.88 21.98
CA ASN A 85 -17.39 33.33 21.66
C ASN A 85 -17.42 34.86 21.56
N LEU A 86 -17.21 35.38 20.34
CA LEU A 86 -17.14 36.82 20.08
C LEU A 86 -18.50 37.50 19.81
N ARG A 87 -19.56 36.72 19.59
CA ARG A 87 -20.94 37.19 19.32
C ARG A 87 -21.03 38.35 18.32
N GLU A 88 -20.34 38.21 17.19
CA GLU A 88 -20.19 39.32 16.23
C GLU A 88 -21.51 39.71 15.56
N ARG A 89 -22.40 38.74 15.28
CA ARG A 89 -23.69 39.03 14.63
C ARG A 89 -24.60 39.76 15.59
N GLU A 90 -24.66 39.34 16.86
CA GLU A 90 -25.40 40.05 17.92
C GLU A 90 -24.92 41.50 18.01
N ALA A 91 -23.59 41.72 18.11
CA ALA A 91 -23.02 43.06 18.24
C ALA A 91 -23.36 43.96 17.04
N ARG A 92 -23.22 43.46 15.81
CA ARG A 92 -23.57 44.19 14.58
C ARG A 92 -25.06 44.53 14.53
N THR A 93 -25.92 43.58 14.89
CA THR A 93 -27.39 43.74 14.79
C THR A 93 -27.92 44.70 15.86
N LYS A 94 -27.36 44.65 17.08
CA LYS A 94 -27.64 45.65 18.12
C LYS A 94 -27.23 47.05 17.70
N ALA A 95 -26.07 47.20 17.03
CA ALA A 95 -25.64 48.50 16.52
C ALA A 95 -26.59 49.03 15.43
N ILE A 96 -27.08 48.17 14.53
CA ILE A 96 -28.09 48.54 13.52
C ILE A 96 -29.40 48.98 14.18
N ALA A 97 -29.87 48.23 15.19
CA ALA A 97 -31.10 48.55 15.90
C ALA A 97 -31.00 49.85 16.71
N ALA A 98 -29.86 50.12 17.35
CA ALA A 98 -29.61 51.34 18.11
C ALA A 98 -29.60 52.60 17.21
N ASN A 99 -29.12 52.48 15.98
CA ASN A 99 -29.03 53.58 15.02
C ASN A 99 -30.29 53.77 14.16
N TYR A 100 -31.33 52.96 14.36
CA TYR A 100 -32.56 53.05 13.58
C TYR A 100 -33.39 54.31 13.92
N GLN A 101 -33.67 55.14 12.91
CA GLN A 101 -34.61 56.27 13.02
C GLN A 101 -35.79 56.12 12.05
N PRO A 102 -37.05 56.27 12.53
CA PRO A 102 -38.23 56.16 11.67
C PRO A 102 -38.36 57.35 10.71
N GLY A 103 -38.55 57.07 9.42
CA GLY A 103 -38.80 58.10 8.40
C GLY A 103 -40.21 58.71 8.46
N PHE A 104 -40.44 59.80 7.72
CA PHE A 104 -41.74 60.52 7.68
C PHE A 104 -42.93 59.63 7.30
N THR A 105 -42.75 58.69 6.37
CA THR A 105 -43.79 57.74 5.94
C THR A 105 -44.02 56.61 6.96
N ASP A 106 -42.99 56.20 7.70
CA ASP A 106 -43.12 55.18 8.74
C ASP A 106 -43.94 55.67 9.94
N LYS A 107 -43.83 56.96 10.26
CA LYS A 107 -44.65 57.65 11.27
C LYS A 107 -46.10 57.81 10.81
N LEU A 108 -46.32 58.19 9.54
CA LEU A 108 -47.65 58.43 8.98
C LEU A 108 -48.49 57.14 8.87
N PHE A 109 -47.86 55.99 8.62
CA PHE A 109 -48.53 54.68 8.49
C PHE A 109 -48.43 53.77 9.73
N LYS A 110 -47.94 54.27 10.89
CA LYS A 110 -47.70 53.47 12.11
C LYS A 110 -46.90 52.18 11.87
N ARG A 111 -45.93 52.21 10.92
CA ARG A 111 -45.09 51.05 10.55
C ARG A 111 -43.86 50.90 11.43
N GLU A 112 -43.61 51.86 12.31
CA GLU A 112 -42.49 51.88 13.26
C GLU A 112 -42.48 50.64 14.15
N ASP A 113 -43.62 50.29 14.76
CA ASP A 113 -43.72 49.12 15.65
C ASP A 113 -43.37 47.82 14.93
N LYS A 114 -43.81 47.67 13.68
CA LYS A 114 -43.51 46.50 12.85
C LYS A 114 -42.02 46.40 12.52
N LYS A 115 -41.35 47.53 12.24
CA LYS A 115 -39.90 47.58 11.94
C LYS A 115 -39.06 47.36 13.20
N ARG A 116 -39.43 47.94 14.34
CA ARG A 116 -38.78 47.68 15.64
C ARG A 116 -38.94 46.22 16.06
N LYS A 117 -40.12 45.64 15.87
CA LYS A 117 -40.36 44.20 16.10
C LYS A 117 -39.47 43.35 15.20
N LYS A 118 -39.37 43.67 13.91
CA LYS A 118 -38.48 42.97 12.97
C LYS A 118 -37.00 43.04 13.39
N LEU A 119 -36.52 44.21 13.82
CA LEU A 119 -35.15 44.36 14.32
C LEU A 119 -34.92 43.56 15.61
N ALA A 120 -35.92 43.47 16.50
CA ALA A 120 -35.85 42.60 17.68
C ALA A 120 -35.79 41.11 17.29
N ASP A 121 -36.60 40.68 16.33
CA ASP A 121 -36.56 39.31 15.79
C ASP A 121 -35.20 39.02 15.11
N GLU A 122 -34.63 40.00 14.40
CA GLU A 122 -33.30 39.91 13.77
C GLU A 122 -32.17 39.81 14.84
N ILE A 123 -32.27 40.51 15.98
CA ILE A 123 -31.32 40.36 17.10
C ILE A 123 -31.43 38.96 17.71
N SER A 124 -32.65 38.47 17.98
CA SER A 124 -32.85 37.13 18.52
C SER A 124 -32.26 36.07 17.59
N LYS A 125 -32.51 36.19 16.28
CA LYS A 125 -31.92 35.30 15.28
C LYS A 125 -30.39 35.40 15.24
N ALA A 126 -29.83 36.61 15.34
CA ALA A 126 -28.38 36.79 15.37
C ALA A 126 -27.73 36.14 16.61
N ILE A 127 -28.42 36.15 17.76
CA ILE A 127 -27.99 35.44 18.98
C ILE A 127 -28.03 33.93 18.73
N GLU A 128 -29.14 33.39 18.23
CA GLU A 128 -29.30 31.97 17.92
C GLU A 128 -28.22 31.48 16.92
N ASP A 129 -27.97 32.26 15.89
CA ASP A 129 -26.96 31.97 14.87
C ASP A 129 -25.53 31.99 15.46
N ASP A 130 -25.18 33.00 16.27
CA ASP A 130 -23.87 33.08 16.95
C ASP A 130 -23.68 31.94 17.95
N GLU A 131 -24.74 31.55 18.67
CA GLU A 131 -24.73 30.43 19.61
C GLU A 131 -24.54 29.10 18.88
N SER A 132 -25.29 28.87 17.80
CA SER A 132 -25.13 27.68 16.95
C SER A 132 -23.73 27.60 16.33
N GLU A 133 -23.21 28.70 15.80
CA GLU A 133 -21.84 28.75 15.28
C GLU A 133 -20.80 28.45 16.36
N ASN A 134 -20.97 29.00 17.57
CA ASN A 134 -20.08 28.75 18.69
C ASN A 134 -20.13 27.28 19.16
N ILE A 135 -21.32 26.66 19.21
CA ILE A 135 -21.47 25.23 19.52
C ILE A 135 -20.69 24.40 18.51
N ASN A 136 -20.90 24.61 17.21
CA ASN A 136 -20.17 23.89 16.16
C ASN A 136 -18.65 24.08 16.26
N LYS A 137 -18.17 25.30 16.56
CA LYS A 137 -16.74 25.58 16.76
C LYS A 137 -16.19 24.83 17.96
N ILE A 138 -16.91 24.80 19.08
CA ILE A 138 -16.51 24.05 20.29
C ILE A 138 -16.46 22.55 19.98
N GLU A 139 -17.47 21.99 19.33
CA GLU A 139 -17.50 20.57 18.97
C GLU A 139 -16.34 20.18 18.03
N ASN A 140 -16.03 21.03 17.05
CA ASN A 140 -14.87 20.82 16.18
C ASN A 140 -13.56 20.86 16.98
N TRP A 141 -13.39 21.87 17.83
CA TRP A 141 -12.22 22.00 18.69
C TRP A 141 -12.07 20.82 19.65
N GLU A 142 -13.16 20.30 20.23
CA GLU A 142 -13.12 19.12 21.11
C GLU A 142 -12.63 17.87 20.37
N ARG A 143 -13.00 17.70 19.09
CA ARG A 143 -12.47 16.61 18.25
C ARG A 143 -10.98 16.81 17.96
N GLU A 144 -10.60 17.99 17.50
CA GLU A 144 -9.19 18.32 17.20
C GLU A 144 -8.30 18.17 18.43
N TYR A 145 -8.75 18.65 19.59
CA TYR A 145 -8.05 18.52 20.87
C TYR A 145 -7.92 17.05 21.30
N SER A 146 -8.99 16.27 21.13
CA SER A 146 -8.98 14.83 21.45
C SER A 146 -7.95 14.08 20.60
N ASP A 147 -7.90 14.35 19.30
CA ASP A 147 -6.98 13.71 18.38
C ASP A 147 -5.53 14.17 18.61
N TRP A 148 -5.31 15.48 18.75
CA TRP A 148 -4.01 16.04 19.14
C TRP A 148 -3.50 15.43 20.45
N SER A 149 -4.35 15.32 21.47
CA SER A 149 -3.96 14.78 22.77
C SER A 149 -3.56 13.31 22.69
N LYS A 150 -4.31 12.49 21.93
CA LYS A 150 -3.97 11.08 21.69
C LYS A 150 -2.65 10.94 20.94
N ASP A 151 -2.46 11.72 19.87
CA ASP A 151 -1.27 11.65 19.04
C ASP A 151 -0.02 12.15 19.80
N ALA A 152 -0.14 13.22 20.58
CA ALA A 152 0.93 13.72 21.43
C ALA A 152 1.28 12.73 22.55
N GLN A 153 0.28 12.06 23.16
CA GLN A 153 0.52 11.01 24.16
C GLN A 153 1.22 9.80 23.55
N LEU A 154 0.76 9.33 22.39
CA LEU A 154 1.38 8.23 21.65
C LEU A 154 2.84 8.55 21.32
N ALA A 155 3.10 9.74 20.75
CA ALA A 155 4.44 10.18 20.41
C ALA A 155 5.37 10.24 21.64
N ARG A 156 4.90 10.79 22.77
CA ARG A 156 5.66 10.82 24.02
C ARG A 156 5.92 9.41 24.56
N GLY A 157 4.96 8.51 24.47
CA GLY A 157 5.12 7.12 24.86
C GLY A 157 6.21 6.41 24.05
N ILE A 158 6.18 6.56 22.72
CA ILE A 158 7.19 6.00 21.81
C ILE A 158 8.58 6.55 22.12
N LEU A 159 8.71 7.87 22.32
CA LEU A 159 9.99 8.51 22.68
C LEU A 159 10.51 8.04 24.05
N ASN A 160 9.63 7.65 24.96
CA ASN A 160 9.97 7.07 26.26
C ASN A 160 10.11 5.54 26.22
N ASN A 161 10.15 4.93 25.03
CA ASN A 161 10.31 3.49 24.82
C ASN A 161 9.17 2.64 25.39
N ASP A 162 7.96 3.21 25.52
CA ASP A 162 6.78 2.50 26.04
C ASP A 162 6.28 1.45 25.05
N ILE A 163 6.23 0.20 25.53
CA ILE A 163 5.85 -0.98 24.74
C ILE A 163 4.46 -0.82 24.12
N LYS A 164 3.48 -0.33 24.91
CA LYS A 164 2.09 -0.19 24.46
C LYS A 164 1.99 0.81 23.32
N SER A 165 2.68 1.95 23.46
CA SER A 165 2.71 3.00 22.45
C SER A 165 3.34 2.53 21.14
N LYS A 166 4.42 1.73 21.19
CA LYS A 166 5.02 1.13 19.99
C LYS A 166 4.05 0.18 19.27
N LEU A 167 3.37 -0.71 20.01
CA LEU A 167 2.37 -1.61 19.43
C LEU A 167 1.23 -0.83 18.78
N THR A 168 0.70 0.17 19.48
CA THR A 168 -0.37 1.04 18.93
C THR A 168 0.09 1.77 17.66
N ALA A 169 1.35 2.19 17.57
CA ALA A 169 1.88 2.82 16.35
C ALA A 169 1.93 1.85 15.17
N ILE A 170 2.45 0.63 15.39
CA ILE A 170 2.49 -0.43 14.36
C ILE A 170 1.06 -0.75 13.88
N GLU A 171 0.12 -0.93 14.82
CA GLU A 171 -1.28 -1.25 14.50
C GLU A 171 -2.00 -0.12 13.75
N LYS A 172 -1.77 1.14 14.15
CA LYS A 172 -2.44 2.31 13.54
C LYS A 172 -1.91 2.60 12.13
N LEU A 173 -0.62 2.40 11.90
CA LEU A 173 0.03 2.73 10.62
C LEU A 173 0.00 1.57 9.62
N ASP A 174 -0.14 0.32 10.08
CA ASP A 174 -0.20 -0.89 9.26
C ASP A 174 0.82 -0.92 8.09
N PRO A 175 2.12 -0.78 8.39
CA PRO A 175 3.16 -0.61 7.35
C PRO A 175 3.43 -1.86 6.52
N PHE A 176 2.82 -2.99 6.86
CA PHE A 176 3.09 -4.28 6.23
C PHE A 176 1.91 -4.78 5.38
N SER A 177 0.91 -3.93 5.13
CA SER A 177 -0.25 -4.26 4.31
C SER A 177 0.15 -4.77 2.92
N GLU A 178 1.12 -4.12 2.25
CA GLU A 178 1.64 -4.55 0.95
C GLU A 178 2.35 -5.91 1.00
N ILE A 179 3.21 -6.14 2.00
CA ILE A 179 3.91 -7.43 2.18
C ILE A 179 2.90 -8.56 2.41
N SER A 180 1.79 -8.27 3.11
CA SER A 180 0.73 -9.24 3.34
C SER A 180 0.00 -9.64 2.05
N THR A 181 -0.07 -8.74 1.06
CA THR A 181 -0.66 -9.06 -0.26
C THR A 181 0.21 -10.01 -1.09
N LEU A 182 1.53 -10.05 -0.82
CA LEU A 182 2.46 -11.01 -1.41
C LEU A 182 2.34 -12.42 -0.80
N GLY A 183 1.35 -12.67 0.05
CA GLY A 183 1.09 -13.98 0.64
C GLY A 183 1.80 -14.23 1.96
N SER A 184 2.46 -13.22 2.53
CA SER A 184 3.11 -13.34 3.84
C SER A 184 2.15 -13.01 4.99
N SER A 185 2.39 -13.56 6.18
CA SER A 185 1.74 -13.09 7.42
C SER A 185 2.78 -12.68 8.44
N LEU A 186 2.51 -11.59 9.18
CA LEU A 186 3.44 -11.04 10.16
C LEU A 186 2.87 -11.15 11.57
N SER A 187 3.75 -11.42 12.53
CA SER A 187 3.44 -11.33 13.95
C SER A 187 4.55 -10.62 14.69
N PHE A 188 4.17 -9.79 15.67
CA PHE A 188 5.09 -8.94 16.40
C PHE A 188 5.06 -9.28 17.88
N LYS A 189 6.22 -9.20 18.51
CA LYS A 189 6.41 -9.25 19.94
C LYS A 189 7.39 -8.15 20.32
N ILE A 190 7.22 -7.58 21.50
CA ILE A 190 8.19 -6.66 22.07
C ILE A 190 8.72 -7.35 23.32
N ALA A 191 10.03 -7.56 23.38
CA ALA A 191 10.70 -8.19 24.50
C ALA A 191 10.63 -7.30 25.75
N GLU A 192 10.88 -7.87 26.93
CA GLU A 192 10.85 -7.14 28.21
C GLU A 192 11.83 -5.96 28.24
N ASN A 193 12.93 -6.05 27.49
CA ASN A 193 13.90 -4.96 27.31
C ASN A 193 13.47 -3.93 26.26
N SER A 194 12.20 -3.95 25.82
CA SER A 194 11.59 -3.07 24.82
C SER A 194 12.17 -3.20 23.40
N MET A 195 12.95 -4.25 23.12
CA MET A 195 13.41 -4.58 21.78
C MET A 195 12.31 -5.24 20.97
N ILE A 196 12.26 -4.94 19.68
CA ILE A 196 11.22 -5.44 18.78
C ILE A 196 11.68 -6.76 18.17
N GLU A 197 10.82 -7.76 18.29
CA GLU A 197 10.96 -9.07 17.67
C GLU A 197 9.80 -9.30 16.70
N THR A 198 10.13 -9.47 15.43
CA THR A 198 9.15 -9.72 14.38
C THR A 198 9.34 -11.11 13.80
N THR A 199 8.22 -11.80 13.59
CA THR A 199 8.17 -13.07 12.86
C THR A 199 7.39 -12.88 11.57
N ILE A 200 7.97 -13.26 10.44
CA ILE A 200 7.35 -13.23 9.13
C ILE A 200 7.19 -14.67 8.64
N ASN A 201 5.99 -15.09 8.31
CA ASN A 201 5.73 -16.36 7.65
C ASN A 201 5.78 -16.15 6.14
N ILE A 202 6.73 -16.79 5.45
CA ILE A 202 7.10 -16.41 4.08
C ILE A 202 6.29 -17.13 2.98
N TYR A 203 5.65 -18.27 3.27
CA TYR A 203 4.82 -19.05 2.33
C TYR A 203 5.41 -19.16 0.90
N GLY A 204 6.74 -19.31 0.77
CA GLY A 204 7.43 -19.01 -0.49
C GLY A 204 7.02 -19.88 -1.69
N VAL A 205 6.52 -21.09 -1.42
CA VAL A 205 6.01 -22.02 -2.44
C VAL A 205 4.75 -21.49 -3.14
N GLU A 206 3.98 -20.63 -2.47
CA GLU A 206 2.76 -20.02 -3.04
C GLU A 206 3.07 -18.74 -3.82
N VAL A 207 4.15 -18.05 -3.46
CA VAL A 207 4.54 -16.75 -4.02
C VAL A 207 5.35 -16.88 -5.30
N ILE A 208 6.27 -17.85 -5.33
CA ILE A 208 7.24 -18.00 -6.42
C ILE A 208 6.71 -18.97 -7.46
N PRO A 209 6.65 -18.59 -8.75
CA PRO A 209 6.13 -19.45 -9.79
C PRO A 209 6.99 -20.70 -9.99
N ASN A 210 6.34 -21.84 -10.18
CA ASN A 210 7.01 -23.12 -10.46
C ASN A 210 7.51 -23.25 -11.92
N GLU A 211 7.10 -22.33 -12.79
CA GLU A 211 7.41 -22.35 -14.22
C GLU A 211 8.12 -21.07 -14.64
N VAL A 212 8.94 -21.17 -15.69
CA VAL A 212 9.58 -20.04 -16.35
C VAL A 212 8.89 -19.81 -17.68
N LYS A 213 8.42 -18.57 -17.90
CA LYS A 213 7.84 -18.12 -19.17
C LYS A 213 8.88 -17.33 -19.96
N SER A 214 9.00 -17.61 -21.26
CA SER A 214 9.92 -16.91 -22.16
C SER A 214 9.40 -16.94 -23.60
N LEU A 215 9.93 -16.07 -24.46
CA LEU A 215 9.62 -16.09 -25.89
C LEU A 215 10.62 -16.92 -26.68
N LEU A 216 10.12 -17.75 -27.59
CA LEU A 216 10.95 -18.39 -28.61
C LEU A 216 11.40 -17.35 -29.66
N LYS A 217 12.43 -17.69 -30.45
CA LYS A 217 12.85 -16.85 -31.60
C LYS A 217 11.71 -16.55 -32.60
N SER A 218 10.69 -17.40 -32.62
CA SER A 218 9.47 -17.25 -33.44
C SER A 218 8.42 -16.30 -32.83
N GLY A 219 8.61 -15.85 -31.59
CA GLY A 219 7.65 -15.03 -30.83
C GLY A 219 6.57 -15.83 -30.08
N HIS A 220 6.52 -17.15 -30.24
CA HIS A 220 5.59 -17.99 -29.49
C HIS A 220 6.06 -18.20 -28.04
N LEU A 221 5.09 -18.36 -27.14
CA LEU A 221 5.33 -18.60 -25.71
C LEU A 221 6.00 -19.97 -25.49
N SER A 222 7.06 -19.96 -24.67
CA SER A 222 7.70 -21.15 -24.12
C SER A 222 7.50 -21.17 -22.61
N VAL A 223 6.86 -22.22 -22.12
CA VAL A 223 6.68 -22.49 -20.69
C VAL A 223 7.50 -23.74 -20.33
N LYS A 224 8.36 -23.63 -19.31
CA LYS A 224 9.19 -24.74 -18.83
C LYS A 224 9.14 -24.80 -17.32
N GLN A 225 9.25 -26.01 -16.76
CA GLN A 225 9.43 -26.16 -15.31
C GLN A 225 10.68 -25.41 -14.86
N MET A 226 10.58 -24.63 -13.79
CA MET A 226 11.70 -23.92 -13.22
C MET A 226 12.70 -24.93 -12.62
N PRO A 227 14.00 -24.82 -12.95
CA PRO A 227 15.03 -25.59 -12.28
C PRO A 227 15.02 -25.30 -10.78
N LYS A 228 15.16 -26.34 -9.94
CA LYS A 228 15.14 -26.19 -8.47
C LYS A 228 16.17 -25.17 -7.96
N SER A 229 17.33 -25.10 -8.58
CA SER A 229 18.36 -24.12 -8.20
C SER A 229 17.91 -22.69 -8.43
N GLN A 230 17.28 -22.42 -9.57
CA GLN A 230 16.76 -21.09 -9.91
C GLN A 230 15.63 -20.71 -8.96
N PHE A 231 14.72 -21.64 -8.65
CA PHE A 231 13.66 -21.42 -7.66
C PHE A 231 14.25 -21.03 -6.29
N ASN A 232 15.24 -21.81 -5.83
CA ASN A 232 15.84 -21.58 -4.51
C ASN A 232 16.60 -20.25 -4.44
N GLU A 233 17.23 -19.80 -5.52
CA GLU A 233 17.90 -18.48 -5.58
C GLU A 233 16.87 -17.35 -5.46
N ILE A 234 15.80 -17.37 -6.27
CA ILE A 234 14.71 -16.38 -6.17
C ILE A 234 14.09 -16.41 -4.77
N TYR A 235 13.92 -17.60 -4.19
CA TYR A 235 13.38 -17.77 -2.85
C TYR A 235 14.29 -17.20 -1.77
N GLN A 236 15.61 -17.37 -1.92
CA GLN A 236 16.58 -16.75 -1.01
C GLN A 236 16.49 -15.23 -1.05
N ASP A 237 16.47 -14.65 -2.25
CA ASP A 237 16.39 -13.21 -2.44
C ASP A 237 15.09 -12.64 -1.88
N TYR A 238 13.97 -13.35 -2.08
CA TYR A 238 12.67 -12.97 -1.55
C TYR A 238 12.65 -12.96 -0.01
N VAL A 239 13.08 -14.07 0.62
CA VAL A 239 13.14 -14.18 2.09
C VAL A 239 14.01 -13.07 2.68
N CYS A 240 15.20 -12.84 2.13
CA CYS A 240 16.12 -11.81 2.59
C CYS A 240 15.54 -10.40 2.35
N SER A 241 14.86 -10.20 1.21
CA SER A 241 14.20 -8.93 0.91
C SER A 241 13.08 -8.61 1.89
N CYS A 242 12.23 -9.59 2.23
CA CYS A 242 11.18 -9.42 3.23
C CYS A 242 11.75 -9.04 4.60
N VAL A 243 12.86 -9.67 5.01
CA VAL A 243 13.55 -9.33 6.26
C VAL A 243 14.04 -7.88 6.26
N LEU A 244 14.68 -7.43 5.17
CA LEU A 244 15.15 -6.05 5.03
C LEU A 244 13.98 -5.06 5.00
N ARG A 245 12.92 -5.34 4.22
CA ARG A 245 11.74 -4.49 4.13
C ARG A 245 11.10 -4.30 5.50
N VAL A 246 10.90 -5.38 6.25
CA VAL A 246 10.28 -5.31 7.58
C VAL A 246 11.13 -4.51 8.54
N ALA A 247 12.45 -4.73 8.54
CA ALA A 247 13.34 -3.93 9.38
C ALA A 247 13.27 -2.44 9.03
N ASN A 248 13.25 -2.11 7.73
CA ASN A 248 13.20 -0.72 7.26
C ASN A 248 11.89 -0.03 7.65
N GLU A 249 10.74 -0.69 7.44
CA GLU A 249 9.43 -0.20 7.87
C GLU A 249 9.35 0.06 9.38
N LEU A 250 9.88 -0.88 10.19
CA LEU A 250 9.94 -0.68 11.64
C LEU A 250 10.81 0.53 12.00
N PHE A 251 11.92 0.75 11.31
CA PHE A 251 12.77 1.91 11.54
C PHE A 251 12.16 3.23 11.06
N SER A 252 11.30 3.20 10.03
CA SER A 252 10.54 4.37 9.61
C SER A 252 9.50 4.80 10.64
N ILE A 253 8.96 3.84 11.40
CA ILE A 253 7.87 4.09 12.34
C ILE A 253 8.33 4.21 13.78
N LEU A 254 9.43 3.57 14.16
CA LEU A 254 9.88 3.52 15.56
C LEU A 254 11.29 4.09 15.66
N PRO A 255 11.66 4.71 16.78
CA PRO A 255 13.00 5.29 16.97
C PRO A 255 14.06 4.25 17.37
N ASP A 256 13.73 2.96 17.30
CA ASP A 256 14.62 1.86 17.70
C ASP A 256 15.91 1.81 16.86
N GLU A 257 17.02 1.47 17.49
CA GLU A 257 18.32 1.31 16.80
C GLU A 257 18.55 -0.11 16.30
N MET A 258 17.85 -1.09 16.87
CA MET A 258 18.00 -2.51 16.57
C MET A 258 16.62 -3.18 16.52
N VAL A 259 16.43 -4.07 15.55
CA VAL A 259 15.24 -4.93 15.46
C VAL A 259 15.64 -6.36 15.14
N PHE A 260 14.89 -7.32 15.67
CA PHE A 260 15.07 -8.74 15.37
C PHE A 260 13.97 -9.17 14.42
N VAL A 261 14.35 -9.75 13.29
CA VAL A 261 13.40 -10.21 12.28
C VAL A 261 13.70 -11.67 12.00
N THR A 262 12.70 -12.53 12.17
CA THR A 262 12.79 -13.97 11.91
C THR A 262 11.81 -14.35 10.83
N ALA A 263 12.32 -14.87 9.72
CA ALA A 263 11.52 -15.51 8.69
C ALA A 263 11.29 -16.99 9.04
N VAL A 264 10.04 -17.44 8.92
CA VAL A 264 9.58 -18.79 9.17
C VAL A 264 8.91 -19.32 7.92
N ASP A 265 9.15 -20.60 7.62
CA ASP A 265 8.41 -21.32 6.58
C ASP A 265 8.25 -22.79 6.97
N LYS A 266 7.42 -23.52 6.22
CA LYS A 266 7.17 -24.94 6.40
C LYS A 266 8.27 -25.75 5.72
N LEU A 267 9.09 -26.42 6.53
CA LEU A 267 10.14 -27.32 6.05
C LEU A 267 9.74 -28.78 6.26
N LEU A 268 10.18 -29.65 5.35
CA LEU A 268 10.03 -31.10 5.50
C LEU A 268 10.98 -31.61 6.59
N ASN A 269 10.41 -32.04 7.71
CA ASN A 269 11.16 -32.73 8.74
C ASN A 269 11.44 -34.16 8.27
N SER A 270 12.69 -34.47 7.95
CA SER A 270 13.08 -35.79 7.43
C SER A 270 12.94 -36.93 8.43
N LYS A 271 12.79 -36.63 9.73
CA LYS A 271 12.59 -37.64 10.78
C LYS A 271 11.11 -38.03 10.91
N THR A 272 10.20 -37.06 10.80
CA THR A 272 8.76 -37.28 10.96
C THR A 272 8.03 -37.43 9.62
N GLY A 273 8.61 -36.94 8.53
CA GLY A 273 8.00 -36.88 7.20
C GLY A 273 6.94 -35.79 7.07
N HIS A 274 6.74 -34.96 8.09
CA HIS A 274 5.74 -33.90 8.11
C HIS A 274 6.36 -32.53 7.75
N LEU A 275 5.52 -31.64 7.21
CA LEU A 275 5.85 -30.23 7.06
C LEU A 275 5.66 -29.55 8.41
N GLU A 276 6.72 -28.94 8.93
CA GLU A 276 6.75 -28.26 10.22
C GLU A 276 7.24 -26.82 10.02
N GLU A 277 6.62 -25.86 10.71
CA GLU A 277 7.06 -24.48 10.70
C GLU A 277 8.40 -24.35 11.44
N ALA A 278 9.40 -23.80 10.77
CA ALA A 278 10.73 -23.61 11.33
C ALA A 278 11.32 -22.26 10.89
N PRO A 279 12.11 -21.60 11.75
CA PRO A 279 12.90 -20.44 11.33
C PRO A 279 13.87 -20.84 10.22
N ILE A 280 13.89 -20.07 9.14
CA ILE A 280 14.79 -20.27 7.99
C ILE A 280 15.85 -19.17 7.88
N LEU A 281 15.55 -17.99 8.41
CA LEU A 281 16.45 -16.86 8.55
C LEU A 281 16.07 -16.10 9.83
N SER A 282 17.06 -15.75 10.64
CA SER A 282 16.86 -14.86 11.79
C SER A 282 17.99 -13.84 11.81
N ALA A 283 17.65 -12.55 11.81
CA ALA A 283 18.61 -11.46 11.72
C ALA A 283 18.36 -10.40 12.79
N CYS A 284 19.44 -9.88 13.36
CA CYS A 284 19.45 -8.68 14.18
C CYS A 284 19.96 -7.53 13.32
N VAL A 285 19.05 -6.65 12.92
CA VAL A 285 19.30 -5.56 11.97
C VAL A 285 19.53 -4.28 12.76
N SER A 286 20.60 -3.55 12.44
CA SER A 286 20.85 -2.23 13.00
C SER A 286 20.39 -1.13 12.06
N ARG A 287 19.82 -0.06 12.61
CA ARG A 287 19.38 1.11 11.84
C ARG A 287 20.53 1.72 11.04
N ASN A 288 21.64 2.00 11.71
CA ASN A 288 22.77 2.68 11.11
C ASN A 288 23.36 1.89 9.94
N THR A 289 23.51 0.56 10.08
CA THR A 289 23.98 -0.27 8.97
C THR A 289 22.97 -0.29 7.85
N LEU A 290 21.68 -0.51 8.13
CA LEU A 290 20.63 -0.56 7.11
C LEU A 290 20.55 0.73 6.29
N GLN A 291 20.59 1.90 6.96
CA GLN A 291 20.52 3.21 6.31
C GLN A 291 21.78 3.57 5.51
N SER A 292 22.91 2.90 5.76
CA SER A 292 24.14 3.10 4.99
C SER A 292 24.17 2.35 3.66
N LEU A 293 23.26 1.39 3.48
CA LEU A 293 23.20 0.54 2.29
C LEU A 293 22.41 1.23 1.17
N ASN A 294 22.85 0.98 -0.07
CA ASN A 294 22.13 1.41 -1.26
C ASN A 294 21.11 0.33 -1.67
N MET A 295 19.90 0.41 -1.11
CA MET A 295 18.84 -0.59 -1.33
C MET A 295 18.53 -0.86 -2.80
N ASP A 296 18.74 0.12 -3.69
CA ASP A 296 18.46 -0.07 -5.11
C ASP A 296 19.44 -1.03 -5.81
N ASN A 297 20.64 -1.21 -5.25
CA ASN A 297 21.78 -1.87 -5.90
C ASN A 297 22.39 -3.01 -5.08
N ILE A 298 21.79 -3.40 -3.96
CA ILE A 298 22.25 -4.56 -3.19
C ILE A 298 21.64 -5.86 -3.73
N ASP A 299 22.36 -6.95 -3.54
CA ASP A 299 21.78 -8.28 -3.49
C ASP A 299 21.29 -8.52 -2.04
N SER A 300 20.01 -8.86 -1.88
CA SER A 300 19.40 -8.96 -0.55
C SER A 300 20.00 -10.10 0.28
N SER A 301 20.43 -11.18 -0.37
CA SER A 301 21.01 -12.35 0.28
C SER A 301 22.44 -12.13 0.74
N ASP A 302 23.28 -11.50 -0.11
CA ASP A 302 24.64 -11.10 0.25
C ASP A 302 24.62 -10.00 1.32
N CYS A 303 23.65 -9.09 1.24
CA CYS A 303 23.47 -8.00 2.20
C CYS A 303 23.35 -8.48 3.66
N MET A 304 22.83 -9.70 3.88
CA MET A 304 22.71 -10.30 5.22
C MET A 304 24.05 -10.34 5.97
N SER A 305 25.19 -10.42 5.27
CA SER A 305 26.52 -10.44 5.91
C SER A 305 26.87 -9.17 6.68
N ASN A 306 26.17 -8.07 6.45
CA ASN A 306 26.35 -6.82 7.19
C ASN A 306 25.69 -6.87 8.59
N PHE A 307 24.89 -7.90 8.86
CA PHE A 307 24.11 -8.05 10.08
C PHE A 307 24.49 -9.32 10.83
N ILE A 308 24.22 -9.34 12.14
CA ILE A 308 24.26 -10.58 12.91
C ILE A 308 23.05 -11.40 12.45
N HIS A 309 23.29 -12.55 11.82
CA HIS A 309 22.24 -13.38 11.27
C HIS A 309 22.56 -14.87 11.41
N ASN A 310 21.50 -15.68 11.47
CA ASN A 310 21.54 -17.12 11.30
C ASN A 310 20.80 -17.45 10.00
N MET A 311 21.52 -18.02 9.03
CA MET A 311 20.98 -18.47 7.75
C MET A 311 21.73 -19.72 7.29
N SER A 312 21.01 -20.76 6.89
CA SER A 312 21.59 -21.94 6.26
C SER A 312 20.88 -22.18 4.93
N PHE A 313 21.63 -22.05 3.84
CA PHE A 313 21.09 -22.14 2.48
C PHE A 313 22.02 -22.94 1.57
N LYS A 314 21.43 -23.78 0.71
CA LYS A 314 22.13 -24.51 -0.36
C LYS A 314 21.34 -24.40 -1.64
N LYS A 315 21.95 -23.93 -2.73
CA LYS A 315 21.28 -23.75 -4.04
C LYS A 315 20.46 -24.97 -4.49
N THR A 316 20.92 -26.19 -4.23
CA THR A 316 20.23 -27.42 -4.65
C THR A 316 19.08 -27.84 -3.72
N LYS A 317 19.07 -27.40 -2.46
CA LYS A 317 18.13 -27.84 -1.41
C LYS A 317 17.20 -26.72 -0.91
N GLY A 318 17.62 -25.46 -1.01
CA GLY A 318 16.95 -24.31 -0.42
C GLY A 318 17.42 -24.03 1.00
N PHE A 319 16.54 -23.39 1.78
CA PHE A 319 16.78 -23.11 3.20
C PHE A 319 16.74 -24.38 4.06
N GLU A 320 17.50 -24.34 5.15
CA GLU A 320 17.44 -25.30 6.24
C GLU A 320 17.02 -24.58 7.53
N ALA A 321 16.48 -25.32 8.49
CA ALA A 321 16.09 -24.76 9.78
C ALA A 321 17.31 -24.17 10.51
N VAL A 322 17.13 -23.00 11.12
CA VAL A 322 18.14 -22.28 11.90
C VAL A 322 17.62 -21.91 13.28
N GLU A 323 18.53 -21.59 14.19
CA GLU A 323 18.16 -21.04 15.50
C GLU A 323 17.70 -19.59 15.37
N ARG A 324 16.64 -19.24 16.12
CA ARG A 324 16.22 -17.85 16.28
C ARG A 324 17.27 -17.08 17.08
N LEU A 325 17.58 -15.86 16.64
CA LEU A 325 18.33 -14.91 17.44
C LEU A 325 17.43 -14.30 18.51
N GLU A 326 17.87 -14.33 19.76
CA GLU A 326 17.19 -13.67 20.86
C GLU A 326 18.00 -12.45 21.33
N PRO A 327 17.34 -11.39 21.84
CA PRO A 327 18.01 -10.23 22.41
C PRO A 327 19.10 -10.56 23.45
N GLY A 328 18.88 -11.59 24.27
CA GLY A 328 19.84 -12.02 25.29
C GLY A 328 21.14 -12.61 24.72
N CYS A 329 21.12 -13.10 23.47
CA CYS A 329 22.29 -13.73 22.85
C CYS A 329 23.37 -12.74 22.42
N LEU A 330 23.04 -11.45 22.28
CA LEU A 330 23.98 -10.41 21.86
C LEU A 330 25.01 -10.04 22.93
N GLN A 331 24.70 -10.27 24.21
CA GLN A 331 25.61 -9.96 25.33
C GLN A 331 26.84 -10.89 25.37
N ASN A 332 26.80 -12.02 24.66
CA ASN A 332 27.88 -13.02 24.64
C ASN A 332 28.72 -13.02 23.36
N ARG A 333 28.48 -12.08 22.42
CA ARG A 333 29.16 -12.03 21.11
C ARG A 333 29.99 -10.75 20.86
N THR A 334 30.11 -9.88 21.87
CA THR A 334 31.11 -8.80 21.95
C THR A 334 32.32 -9.29 22.72
#